data_AF-A0A847XK74-F1
#
_entry.id   AF-A0A847XK74-F1
#
_cell.length_a   1.000
_cell.length_b   1.000
_cell.length_c   1.000
_cell.angle_alpha   90.00
_cell.angle_beta   90.00
_cell.angle_gamma   90.00
#
_symmetry.space_group_name_H-M   'P 1'
#
loop_
_entity.id
_entity.type
_entity.pdbx_description
1 polymer ?
#
loop_
_entity_poly.entity_id
_entity_poly.type
_entity_poly.pdbx_seq_one_letter_code
_entity_poly.pdbx_strand_id
1 'polypeptide(L)'
;MVKSSALLLARRITKNIYDNKHQEYQDKLQRLNIELEEYTTADYEYQTTVATVVSVARRARAIFENSSDIAGKRTFLNYLLQNPTIKDRKLYFSIAPPFDS
;
A
#
# COMPACT_ATOMS: atom_id res chain seq x y z
N MET A 1 -7.76 14.71 30.92
CA MET A 1 -7.77 16.18 31.10
C MET A 1 -8.30 16.66 32.45
N VAL A 2 -9.25 15.95 33.09
CA VAL A 2 -9.90 16.39 34.35
C VAL A 2 -9.00 16.30 35.60
N LYS A 3 -8.12 15.30 35.71
CA LYS A 3 -7.29 15.07 36.92
C LYS A 3 -6.24 16.14 37.18
N SER A 4 -5.52 16.61 36.17
CA SER A 4 -4.41 17.58 36.37
C SER A 4 -4.89 18.99 36.68
N SER A 5 -6.00 19.42 36.08
CA SER A 5 -6.64 20.72 36.37
C SER A 5 -7.20 20.75 37.80
N ALA A 6 -7.79 19.63 38.26
CA ALA A 6 -8.21 19.46 39.65
C ALA A 6 -7.04 19.50 40.65
N LEU A 7 -5.86 18.98 40.29
CA LEU A 7 -4.66 19.01 41.13
C LEU A 7 -4.06 20.43 41.27
N LEU A 8 -4.16 21.25 40.23
CA LEU A 8 -3.78 22.67 40.27
C LEU A 8 -4.73 23.46 41.19
N LEU A 9 -6.05 23.23 41.07
CA LEU A 9 -7.04 23.81 41.98
C LEU A 9 -6.80 23.40 43.45
N ALA A 10 -6.34 22.16 43.68
CA ALA A 10 -5.98 21.65 45.00
C ALA A 10 -4.59 22.12 45.53
N ARG A 11 -3.92 23.04 44.82
CA ARG A 11 -2.55 23.56 45.11
C ARG A 11 -1.47 22.48 45.27
N ARG A 12 -1.70 21.26 44.78
CA ARG A 12 -0.74 20.14 44.91
C ARG A 12 0.39 20.18 43.87
N ILE A 13 0.26 21.02 42.85
CA ILE A 13 1.27 21.29 41.83
C ILE A 13 1.32 22.79 41.55
N THR A 14 2.50 23.30 41.21
CA THR A 14 2.67 24.70 40.79
C THR A 14 2.15 24.90 39.37
N LYS A 15 1.60 26.09 39.06
CA LYS A 15 1.11 26.47 37.72
C LYS A 15 2.10 26.11 36.60
N ASN A 16 3.39 26.39 36.81
CA ASN A 16 4.46 26.05 35.85
C ASN A 16 4.54 24.54 35.54
N ILE A 17 4.38 23.67 36.54
CA ILE A 17 4.39 22.20 36.33
C ILE A 17 3.16 21.77 35.51
N TYR A 18 2.00 22.37 35.79
CA TYR A 18 0.78 22.12 35.02
C TYR A 18 0.92 22.56 33.57
N ASP A 19 1.38 23.80 33.33
CA ASP A 19 1.52 24.37 31.99
C ASP A 19 2.52 23.57 31.14
N ASN A 20 3.67 23.19 31.70
CA ASN A 20 4.67 22.36 31.01
C ASN A 20 4.13 20.97 30.66
N LYS A 21 3.43 20.33 31.60
CA LYS A 21 2.82 19.01 31.33
C LYS A 21 1.69 19.11 30.33
N HIS A 22 0.90 20.18 30.39
CA HIS A 22 -0.16 20.44 29.42
C HIS A 22 0.42 20.57 28.02
N GLN A 23 1.47 21.38 27.85
CA GLN A 23 2.16 21.54 26.56
C GLN A 23 2.74 20.20 26.07
N GLU A 24 3.43 19.45 26.94
CA GLU A 24 4.00 18.14 26.60
C GLU A 24 2.92 17.16 26.09
N TYR A 25 1.72 17.16 26.70
CA TYR A 25 0.62 16.31 26.24
C TYR A 25 -0.01 16.81 24.94
N GLN A 26 -0.10 18.13 24.73
CA GLN A 26 -0.58 18.69 23.46
C GLN A 26 0.36 18.33 22.31
N ASP A 27 1.67 18.47 22.51
CA ASP A 27 2.68 18.11 21.50
C ASP A 27 2.62 16.61 21.16
N LYS A 28 2.41 15.74 22.16
CA LYS A 28 2.23 14.30 21.95
C LYS A 28 0.95 13.98 21.17
N LEU A 29 -0.16 14.64 21.51
CA LEU A 29 -1.42 14.48 20.79
C LEU A 29 -1.30 14.93 19.33
N GLN A 30 -0.60 16.03 19.09
CA GLN A 30 -0.35 16.53 17.73
C GLN A 30 0.46 15.52 16.92
N ARG A 31 1.55 14.97 17.48
CA ARG A 31 2.35 13.93 16.80
C ARG A 31 1.52 12.68 16.49
N LEU A 32 0.76 12.19 17.47
CA LEU A 32 -0.07 11.01 17.29
C LEU A 32 -1.14 11.20 16.21
N ASN A 33 -1.72 12.40 16.12
CA ASN A 33 -2.69 12.72 15.07
C ASN A 33 -2.06 12.73 13.68
N ILE A 34 -0.84 13.25 13.54
CA ILE A 34 -0.10 13.22 12.26
C ILE A 34 0.16 11.77 11.85
N GLU A 35 0.70 10.96 12.76
CA GLU A 35 0.95 9.52 12.49
C GLU A 35 -0.34 8.79 12.11
N LEU A 36 -1.44 9.06 12.82
CA LEU A 36 -2.74 8.47 12.51
C LEU A 36 -3.25 8.85 11.11
N GLU A 37 -3.10 10.12 10.72
CA GLU A 37 -3.49 10.61 9.39
C GLU A 37 -2.64 9.96 8.28
N GLU A 38 -1.33 9.86 8.49
CA GLU A 38 -0.41 9.18 7.57
C GLU A 38 -0.78 7.70 7.38
N TYR A 39 -1.01 6.96 8.48
CA TYR A 39 -1.41 5.55 8.39
C TYR A 39 -2.78 5.36 7.74
N THR A 40 -3.74 6.24 8.04
CA THR A 40 -5.09 6.19 7.43
C THR A 40 -5.02 6.43 5.93
N THR A 41 -4.20 7.41 5.52
CA THR A 41 -3.97 7.71 4.10
C THR A 41 -3.31 6.53 3.39
N ALA A 42 -2.25 5.97 3.99
CA ALA A 42 -1.55 4.81 3.44
C ALA A 42 -2.47 3.58 3.29
N ASP A 43 -3.36 3.32 4.26
CA ASP A 43 -4.33 2.22 4.16
C ASP A 43 -5.32 2.44 2.99
N TYR A 44 -5.84 3.65 2.84
CA TYR A 44 -6.72 4.00 1.72
C TYR A 44 -6.01 3.86 0.36
N GLU A 45 -4.78 4.34 0.25
CA GLU A 45 -3.96 4.19 -0.96
C GLU A 45 -3.66 2.72 -1.26
N TYR A 46 -3.37 1.91 -0.24
CA TYR A 46 -3.16 0.48 -0.37
C TYR A 46 -4.42 -0.22 -0.92
N GLN A 47 -5.59 0.04 -0.30
CA GLN A 47 -6.86 -0.53 -0.77
C GLN A 47 -7.16 -0.14 -2.22
N THR A 48 -6.94 1.13 -2.58
CA THR A 48 -7.11 1.64 -3.94
C THR A 48 -6.16 0.94 -4.93
N THR A 49 -4.91 0.76 -4.53
CA THR A 49 -3.89 0.09 -5.33
C THR A 49 -4.26 -1.38 -5.57
N VAL A 50 -4.68 -2.09 -4.51
CA VAL A 50 -5.14 -3.48 -4.61
C VAL A 50 -6.34 -3.60 -5.54
N ALA A 51 -7.35 -2.73 -5.40
CA ALA A 51 -8.51 -2.72 -6.27
C ALA A 51 -8.13 -2.49 -7.74
N THR A 52 -7.16 -1.60 -7.99
CA THR A 52 -6.64 -1.31 -9.33
C THR A 52 -5.92 -2.52 -9.92
N VAL A 53 -5.02 -3.15 -9.17
CA VAL A 53 -4.30 -4.36 -9.60
C VAL A 53 -5.28 -5.48 -9.94
N VAL A 54 -6.28 -5.73 -9.09
CA VAL A 54 -7.31 -6.75 -9.32
C VAL A 54 -8.13 -6.43 -10.58
N SER A 55 -8.53 -5.17 -10.76
CA SER A 55 -9.28 -4.72 -11.94
C SER A 55 -8.49 -4.94 -13.24
N VAL A 56 -7.20 -4.61 -13.23
CA VAL A 56 -6.29 -4.86 -14.37
C VAL A 56 -6.12 -6.36 -14.62
N ALA A 57 -5.90 -7.15 -13.57
CA ALA A 57 -5.75 -8.60 -13.69
C ALA A 57 -6.99 -9.26 -14.31
N ARG A 58 -8.20 -8.87 -13.88
CA ARG A 58 -9.47 -9.34 -14.47
C ARG A 58 -9.60 -9.03 -15.96
N ARG A 59 -8.99 -7.93 -16.40
CA ARG A 59 -9.01 -7.46 -17.78
C ARG A 59 -7.74 -7.81 -18.56
N ALA A 60 -6.78 -8.53 -17.96
CA ALA A 60 -5.46 -8.75 -18.53
C ALA A 60 -5.53 -9.38 -19.92
N ARG A 61 -6.40 -10.39 -20.10
CA ARG A 61 -6.64 -11.02 -21.40
C ARG A 61 -7.13 -10.01 -22.44
N ALA A 62 -8.16 -9.24 -22.11
CA ALA A 62 -8.72 -8.24 -23.03
C ALA A 62 -7.72 -7.14 -23.37
N ILE A 63 -6.89 -6.72 -22.40
CA ILE A 63 -5.82 -5.73 -22.62
C ILE A 63 -4.76 -6.31 -23.57
N PHE A 64 -4.34 -7.55 -23.35
CA PHE A 64 -3.38 -8.23 -24.21
C PHE A 64 -3.92 -8.44 -25.63
N GLU A 65 -5.17 -8.85 -25.79
CA GLU A 65 -5.80 -9.05 -27.10
C GLU A 65 -5.96 -7.72 -27.85
N ASN A 66 -6.49 -6.68 -27.20
CA ASN A 66 -6.79 -5.38 -27.83
C ASN A 66 -5.59 -4.44 -28.00
N SER A 67 -4.42 -4.74 -27.40
CA SER A 67 -3.23 -3.91 -27.59
C SER A 67 -2.79 -3.91 -29.06
N SER A 68 -2.46 -2.74 -29.61
CA SER A 68 -1.91 -2.58 -30.96
C SER A 68 -0.39 -2.78 -31.00
N ASP A 69 0.28 -2.86 -29.85
CA ASP A 69 1.73 -3.01 -29.74
C ASP A 69 2.14 -4.49 -29.87
N ILE A 70 2.41 -4.91 -31.11
CA ILE A 70 2.84 -6.27 -31.43
C ILE A 70 4.24 -6.56 -30.84
N ALA A 71 5.14 -5.57 -30.82
CA ALA A 71 6.50 -5.74 -30.32
C ALA A 71 6.50 -5.94 -28.80
N GLY A 72 5.70 -5.17 -28.08
CA GLY A 72 5.47 -5.34 -26.64
C GLY A 72 4.83 -6.68 -26.32
N LYS A 73 3.82 -7.12 -27.08
CA LYS A 73 3.24 -8.48 -26.91
C LYS A 73 4.27 -9.57 -27.07
N ARG A 74 5.13 -9.48 -28.09
CA ARG A 74 6.19 -10.46 -28.33
C ARG A 74 7.23 -10.47 -27.20
N THR A 75 7.62 -9.29 -26.73
CA THR A 75 8.55 -9.14 -25.60
C THR A 75 7.95 -9.74 -24.33
N PHE A 76 6.68 -9.48 -24.06
CA PHE A 76 5.96 -10.06 -22.93
C PHE A 76 5.90 -11.59 -23.00
N LEU A 77 5.59 -12.17 -24.17
CA LEU A 77 5.59 -13.61 -24.36
C LEU A 77 6.98 -14.23 -24.20
N ASN A 78 8.04 -13.56 -24.70
CA ASN A 78 9.42 -14.03 -24.51
C ASN A 78 9.86 -13.98 -23.04
N TYR A 79 9.30 -13.07 -22.25
CA TYR A 79 9.56 -12.99 -20.82
C TYR A 79 8.84 -14.11 -20.06
N LEU A 80 7.61 -14.45 -20.45
CA LEU A 80 6.79 -15.44 -19.78
C LEU A 80 7.08 -16.89 -20.20
N LEU A 81 7.38 -17.13 -21.48
CA LEU A 81 7.52 -18.46 -22.06
C LEU A 81 9.00 -18.85 -22.20
N GLN A 82 9.33 -20.06 -21.78
CA GLN A 82 10.64 -20.67 -21.97
C GLN A 82 10.56 -21.78 -23.02
N ASN A 83 11.56 -21.79 -23.91
CA ASN A 83 11.76 -22.80 -24.96
C ASN A 83 10.50 -23.17 -25.78
N PRO A 84 9.73 -22.20 -26.31
CA PRO A 84 8.56 -22.51 -27.13
C PRO A 84 8.98 -23.23 -28.41
N THR A 85 8.52 -24.46 -28.58
CA THR A 85 8.80 -25.32 -29.74
C THR A 85 7.53 -25.92 -30.31
N ILE A 86 7.48 -26.10 -31.62
CA ILE A 86 6.35 -26.75 -32.29
C ILE A 86 6.81 -28.15 -32.70
N LYS A 87 6.11 -29.17 -32.21
CA LYS A 87 6.34 -30.57 -32.59
C LYS A 87 5.01 -31.23 -32.89
N ASP A 88 4.89 -31.91 -34.02
CA ASP A 88 3.66 -32.62 -34.44
C ASP A 88 2.39 -31.72 -34.41
N ARG A 89 2.53 -30.46 -34.83
CA ARG A 89 1.47 -29.41 -34.79
C ARG A 89 0.98 -29.05 -33.38
N LYS A 90 1.67 -29.48 -32.33
CA LYS A 90 1.43 -29.08 -30.94
C LYS A 90 2.52 -28.11 -30.47
N LEU A 91 2.10 -27.07 -29.75
CA LEU A 91 3.01 -26.11 -29.13
C LEU A 91 3.42 -26.65 -27.76
N TYR A 92 4.73 -26.77 -27.54
CA TYR A 92 5.34 -27.14 -26.28
C TYR A 92 6.10 -25.94 -25.74
N PHE A 93 5.81 -25.54 -24.50
CA PHE A 93 6.50 -24.46 -23.81
C PHE A 93 6.47 -24.75 -22.30
N SER A 94 7.44 -24.20 -21.59
CA SER A 94 7.39 -24.05 -20.14
C SER A 94 7.15 -22.58 -19.79
N ILE A 95 6.61 -22.32 -18.62
CA ILE A 95 6.50 -20.96 -18.09
C ILE A 95 7.81 -20.62 -17.36
N ALA A 96 8.27 -19.38 -17.48
CA ALA A 96 9.47 -18.91 -16.77
C ALA A 96 9.19 -18.79 -15.26
N PRO A 97 10.08 -19.25 -14.38
CA PRO A 97 9.99 -18.92 -12.97
C PRO A 97 10.06 -17.42 -12.73
N PRO A 98 9.33 -16.88 -11.72
CA PRO A 98 8.49 -17.58 -10.73
C PRO A 98 7.03 -17.79 -11.19
N PHE A 99 6.70 -17.58 -12.46
CA PHE A 99 5.32 -17.63 -12.97
C PHE A 99 4.80 -19.06 -13.17
N ASP A 100 5.66 -20.07 -13.01
CA ASP A 100 5.38 -21.50 -13.17
C ASP A 100 4.87 -22.18 -11.88
N SER A 101 4.52 -21.38 -10.86
CA SER A 101 4.03 -21.82 -9.54
C SER A 101 2.57 -22.29 -9.55
#